data_AF-A0AAN0X6L2-F1
#
_entry.id   AF-A0AAN0X6L2-F1
#
_cell.length_a   1.000
_cell.length_b   1.000
_cell.length_c   1.000
_cell.angle_alpha   90.00
_cell.angle_beta   90.00
_cell.angle_gamma   90.00
#
_symmetry.space_group_name_H-M   'P 1'
#
loop_
_entity.id
_entity.type
_entity.pdbx_description
1 polymer ?
#
loop_
_entity_poly.entity_id
_entity_poly.type
_entity_poly.pdbx_seq_one_letter_code
_entity_poly.pdbx_strand_id
1 'polypeptide(L)' 'MTSVKEKLTFEVIKNGNYAKVKTVVDKFITDILDKIVAGAKEGEKGAGGYVAIENAVKDQDSQPEDIESVNGTC' A
#
# COMPACT_ATOMS: atom_id res chain seq x y z
N MET A 1 3.07 -5.34 -5.23
CA MET A 1 3.96 -5.97 -4.21
C MET A 1 4.22 -7.46 -4.45
N THR A 2 3.34 -8.17 -5.16
CA THR A 2 3.44 -9.62 -5.42
C THR A 2 4.78 -10.06 -6.05
N SER A 3 5.22 -9.36 -7.10
CA SER A 3 6.47 -9.70 -7.82
C SER A 3 7.73 -9.64 -6.93
N VAL A 4 7.77 -8.74 -5.95
CA VAL A 4 8.89 -8.62 -5.01
C VAL A 4 8.92 -9.81 -4.05
N LYS A 5 7.76 -10.22 -3.52
CA LYS A 5 7.64 -11.38 -2.62
C LYS A 5 8.03 -12.68 -3.32
N GLU A 6 7.59 -12.84 -4.56
CA GLU A 6 7.93 -13.99 -5.40
C GLU A 6 9.43 -14.06 -5.68
N LYS A 7 10.04 -12.92 -6.07
CA LYS A 7 11.48 -12.85 -6.33
C LYS A 7 12.32 -13.14 -5.08
N LEU A 8 11.93 -12.61 -3.92
CA LEU A 8 12.62 -12.88 -2.66
C LEU A 8 12.55 -14.36 -2.28
N THR A 9 11.37 -14.97 -2.37
CA THR A 9 11.18 -16.41 -2.12
C THR A 9 12.01 -17.27 -3.08
N PHE A 10 12.01 -16.91 -4.37
CA PHE A 10 12.78 -17.60 -5.39
C PHE A 10 14.30 -17.54 -5.12
N GLU A 11 14.82 -16.37 -4.81
CA GLU A 11 16.26 -16.17 -4.57
C GLU A 11 16.74 -16.96 -3.34
N VAL A 12 15.91 -17.06 -2.29
CA VAL A 12 16.19 -17.89 -1.11
C VAL A 12 16.28 -19.38 -1.49
N ILE A 13 15.34 -19.88 -2.30
CA ILE A 13 15.34 -21.27 -2.76
C ILE A 13 16.56 -21.55 -3.65
N LYS A 14 16.83 -20.66 -4.62
CA LYS A 14 17.93 -20.79 -5.57
C LYS A 14 19.30 -20.84 -4.89
N ASN A 15 19.50 -20.05 -3.84
CA ASN A 15 20.78 -19.96 -3.13
C ASN A 15 20.90 -20.99 -1.99
N GLY A 16 20.19 -22.12 -2.07
CA GLY A 16 20.38 -23.24 -1.13
C GLY A 16 19.62 -23.10 0.20
N ASN A 17 18.68 -22.15 0.31
CA ASN A 17 17.76 -22.03 1.42
C ASN A 17 18.44 -21.93 2.80
N TYR A 18 19.48 -21.10 2.90
CA TYR A 18 20.17 -20.83 4.16
C TYR A 18 19.18 -20.39 5.23
N ALA A 19 19.05 -21.17 6.31
CA ALA A 19 18.02 -20.98 7.33
C ALA A 19 17.95 -19.54 7.88
N LYS A 20 19.11 -18.92 8.14
CA LYS A 20 19.17 -17.53 8.62
C LYS A 20 18.63 -16.53 7.60
N VAL A 21 18.98 -16.69 6.33
CA VAL A 21 18.53 -15.80 5.24
C VAL A 21 17.04 -15.99 5.02
N LYS A 22 16.55 -17.24 5.01
CA LYS A 22 15.12 -17.55 4.92
C LYS A 22 14.35 -16.86 6.04
N THR A 23 14.79 -16.99 7.30
CA THR A 23 14.12 -16.34 8.43
C THR A 23 14.06 -14.82 8.30
N VAL A 24 15.13 -14.18 7.83
CA VAL A 24 15.14 -12.73 7.62
C VAL A 24 14.21 -12.33 6.48
N VAL A 25 14.18 -13.07 5.38
CA VAL A 25 13.29 -12.82 4.25
C VAL A 25 11.83 -13.03 4.63
N ASP A 26 11.51 -14.11 5.34
CA ASP A 26 10.15 -14.38 5.83
C ASP A 26 9.67 -13.23 6.74
N LYS A 27 10.51 -12.79 7.69
CA LYS A 27 10.20 -11.63 8.54
C LYS A 27 10.04 -10.35 7.74
N PHE A 28 10.90 -10.09 6.77
CA PHE A 28 10.78 -8.90 5.93
C PHE A 28 9.47 -8.88 5.13
N ILE A 29 9.05 -10.04 4.60
CA ILE A 29 7.78 -10.16 3.89
C ILE A 29 6.61 -9.85 4.83
N THR A 30 6.56 -10.50 6.00
CA THR A 30 5.43 -10.37 6.94
C THR A 30 5.41 -9.05 7.69
N ASP A 31 6.55 -8.59 8.21
CA ASP A 31 6.59 -7.42 9.09
C ASP A 31 6.62 -6.09 8.31
N ILE A 32 7.07 -6.12 7.06
CA ILE A 32 7.26 -4.91 6.24
C ILE A 32 6.38 -4.94 5.00
N LEU A 33 6.54 -5.93 4.11
CA LEU A 33 5.84 -5.90 2.81
C LEU A 33 4.33 -6.08 2.96
N ASP A 34 3.87 -6.90 3.91
CA ASP A 34 2.43 -7.02 4.20
C ASP A 34 1.84 -5.74 4.77
N LYS A 35 2.57 -5.03 5.64
CA LYS A 35 2.12 -3.73 6.18
C LYS A 35 2.06 -2.65 5.10
N ILE A 36 3.02 -2.61 4.18
CA ILE A 36 2.97 -1.70 3.03
C ILE A 36 1.76 -2.01 2.14
N VAL A 37 1.44 -3.29 1.93
CA VAL A 37 0.24 -3.67 1.17
C VAL A 37 -1.04 -3.26 1.90
N ALA A 38 -1.08 -3.40 3.22
CA ALA A 38 -2.22 -2.95 4.02
C ALA A 38 -2.40 -1.43 3.93
N GLY A 39 -1.33 -0.66 4.17
CA GLY A 39 -1.38 0.81 4.08
C GLY A 39 -1.72 1.30 2.66
N ALA A 40 -1.24 0.64 1.62
CA ALA A 40 -1.61 0.97 0.24
C ALA A 40 -3.12 0.76 -0.02
N LYS A 41 -3.70 -0.34 0.50
CA LYS A 41 -5.14 -0.59 0.40
C LYS A 41 -5.98 0.38 1.22
N GLU A 42 -5.44 0.89 2.33
CA GLU A 42 -6.09 1.94 3.12
C GLU A 42 -6.07 3.26 2.35
N GLY A 43 -4.92 3.62 1.78
CA GLY A 43 -4.76 4.76 0.86
C GLY A 43 -5.72 4.74 -0.34
N GLU A 44 -5.93 3.56 -0.95
CA GLU A 44 -6.89 3.39 -2.05
C GLU A 44 -8.33 3.71 -1.63
N LYS A 45 -8.73 3.42 -0.39
CA LYS A 45 -10.08 3.77 0.11
C LYS A 45 -10.25 5.29 0.20
N GLY A 46 -9.21 6.00 0.64
CA GLY A 46 -9.21 7.47 0.69
C GLY A 46 -9.21 8.14 -0.69
N ALA A 47 -8.76 7.43 -1.72
CA ALA A 47 -8.72 7.91 -3.11
C ALA A 47 -9.95 7.52 -3.95
N GLY A 48 -10.93 6.82 -3.38
CA GLY A 48 -12.08 6.26 -4.11
C GLY A 48 -13.14 7.28 -4.56
N GLY A 49 -13.03 8.54 -4.15
CA GLY A 49 -13.91 9.61 -4.60
C GLY A 49 -13.53 10.10 -6.00
N TYR A 50 -14.42 9.98 -6.98
CA TYR A 50 -14.28 10.54 -8.33
C TYR A 50 -14.40 12.09 -8.35
N VAL A 51 -13.94 12.76 -7.31
CA VAL A 51 -13.84 14.21 -7.31
C VAL A 51 -12.49 14.51 -7.97
N ALA A 52 -12.51 15.27 -9.06
CA ALA A 52 -11.28 15.77 -9.64
C ALA A 52 -10.49 16.49 -8.55
N ILE A 53 -9.19 16.18 -8.41
CA ILE A 53 -8.28 16.93 -7.54
C ILE A 53 -8.38 18.39 -8.03
N GLU A 54 -9.00 19.26 -7.22
CA GLU A 54 -9.44 20.62 -7.56
C GLU A 54 -10.73 20.75 -8.42
N ASN A 55 -11.85 20.17 -7.98
CA ASN A 55 -13.17 20.30 -8.63
C ASN A 55 -13.91 21.63 -8.33
N ALA A 56 -13.21 22.76 -8.40
CA ALA A 56 -13.82 24.07 -8.14
C ALA A 56 -14.77 24.46 -9.30
N VAL A 57 -16.06 24.61 -9.00
CA VAL A 57 -17.06 25.09 -9.96
C VAL A 57 -17.37 26.55 -9.68
N LYS A 58 -17.34 27.38 -10.73
CA LYS A 58 -17.64 28.81 -10.64
C LYS A 58 -19.07 29.03 -10.14
N ASP A 59 -19.25 30.00 -9.25
CA ASP A 59 -20.55 30.42 -8.69
C ASP A 59 -21.27 29.34 -7.85
N GLN A 60 -20.54 28.33 -7.33
CA GLN A 60 -21.01 27.38 -6.30
C GLN A 60 -20.30 27.59 -4.96
N ASP A 61 -21.01 27.37 -3.86
CA ASP A 61 -20.43 27.35 -2.51
C ASP A 61 -19.51 26.14 -2.32
N SER A 62 -18.37 26.35 -1.65
CA SER A 62 -17.45 25.27 -1.29
C SER A 62 -18.11 24.31 -0.31
N GLN A 63 -18.06 23.02 -0.62
CA GLN A 63 -18.47 21.95 0.30
C GLN A 63 -17.21 21.32 0.90
N PRO A 64 -17.20 21.01 2.22
CA PRO A 64 -16.11 20.27 2.82
C PRO A 64 -16.03 18.86 2.23
N GLU A 65 -14.81 18.37 2.02
CA GLU A 65 -14.56 16.99 1.61
C GLU A 65 -14.90 16.01 2.74
N ASP A 66 -15.19 14.77 2.37
CA ASP A 66 -15.50 13.70 3.33
C ASP A 66 -14.26 13.38 4.18
N ILE A 67 -14.39 13.57 5.49
CA ILE A 67 -13.33 13.34 6.48
C ILE A 67 -12.84 11.88 6.45
N GLU A 68 -13.71 10.92 6.12
CA GLU A 68 -13.30 9.52 5.99
C GLU A 68 -12.40 9.30 4.76
N SER A 69 -12.66 10.03 3.68
CA SER A 69 -11.81 10.04 2.48
C SER A 69 -10.45 10.66 2.80
N VAL A 70 -10.43 11.80 3.48
CA VAL A 70 -9.19 12.51 3.84
C VAL A 70 -8.34 11.68 4.81
N ASN A 71 -8.95 11.11 5.86
CA ASN A 71 -8.25 10.27 6.84
C ASN A 71 -7.79 8.93 6.26
N GLY A 72 -8.42 8.46 5.19
CA GLY A 72 -7.97 7.26 4.46
C GLY A 72 -6.68 7.46 3.68
N THR A 73 -6.21 8.70 3.47
CA THR A 73 -5.03 9.02 2.63
C THR A 73 -3.72 9.31 3.38
N CYS A 74 -3.71 9.34 4.72
CA CYS A 74 -2.55 9.74 5.54
C CYS A 74 -1.87 8.59 6.30
#